data_AF-A0A496A9C4-F1
#
_entry.id   AF-A0A496A9C4-F1
#
_cell.length_a   1.000
_cell.length_b   1.000
_cell.length_c   1.000
_cell.angle_alpha   90.00
_cell.angle_beta   90.00
_cell.angle_gamma   90.00
#
_symmetry.space_group_name_H-M   'P 1'
#
loop_
_entity.id
_entity.type
_entity.pdbx_description
1 polymer ?
#
loop_
_entity_poly.entity_id
_entity_poly.type
_entity_poly.pdbx_seq_one_letter_code
_entity_poly.pdbx_strand_id
1 'polypeptide(L)'
;MIKKMSCPICGTQVEYTIENSPNWYRDPSLPVYRIDCHDKCRRYWLEAIPDPHPYIDPSILAFLDSIDDEQRTFISESTQRVCDNDCWLIYDKSGLQNLANDWQYAKAAVMLYGSNNVSFQVSGAGFDATNRLFFVDTEDARFTMRLHQIGASVHKIRSEVYWLDTLWEKARIKTLSPVPGCNGEMVQGISPNSLPSRYVTAYNWIPGETFNTLSAEEKTPELIRSLGIMVGRMHRMSETLELPQWFTRPRYDIDWLNPQVEEALGLDYMDYSAEELAKLTSLPARFSQLVAEQGEGRNVFGLVHLDLAPHNIVISEGQPCPIDVVHLGFGYYLLDILSLSGHLDENEQTIFFQGYQEIRSLPTDYRQQFALFEDMGIL
;
A
#
# COMPACT_ATOMS: atom_id res chain seq x y z
N MET A 1 -31.16 -23.60 -4.27
CA MET A 1 -30.92 -25.01 -4.63
C MET A 1 -29.43 -25.12 -4.89
N ILE A 2 -28.70 -25.88 -4.07
CA ILE A 2 -27.24 -26.01 -4.20
C ILE A 2 -26.95 -26.77 -5.49
N LYS A 3 -26.26 -26.12 -6.43
CA LYS A 3 -25.84 -26.72 -7.70
C LYS A 3 -24.36 -27.11 -7.60
N LYS A 4 -23.97 -28.15 -8.33
CA LYS A 4 -22.59 -28.62 -8.39
C LYS A 4 -21.99 -28.33 -9.75
N MET A 5 -20.71 -27.98 -9.76
CA MET A 5 -19.91 -27.80 -10.97
C MET A 5 -18.45 -28.17 -10.70
N SER A 6 -17.64 -28.28 -11.75
CA SER A 6 -16.18 -28.31 -11.58
C SER A 6 -15.70 -26.87 -11.33
N CYS A 7 -14.87 -26.69 -10.31
CA CYS A 7 -14.24 -25.42 -9.97
C CYS A 7 -13.40 -24.95 -11.18
N PRO A 8 -13.69 -23.78 -11.78
CA PRO A 8 -13.01 -23.33 -12.99
C PRO A 8 -11.49 -23.15 -12.79
N ILE A 9 -11.05 -22.84 -11.57
CA ILE A 9 -9.63 -22.66 -11.24
C ILE A 9 -8.91 -24.01 -11.07
N CYS A 10 -9.41 -24.89 -10.20
CA CYS A 10 -8.66 -26.09 -9.76
C CYS A 10 -9.28 -27.44 -10.14
N GLY A 11 -10.42 -27.46 -10.85
CA GLY A 11 -11.09 -28.67 -11.34
C GLY A 11 -11.89 -29.47 -10.31
N THR A 12 -11.73 -29.22 -9.00
CA THR A 12 -12.46 -29.93 -7.94
C THR A 12 -13.97 -29.76 -8.07
N GLN A 13 -14.77 -30.79 -7.77
CA GLN A 13 -16.22 -30.66 -7.70
C GLN A 13 -16.62 -29.77 -6.52
N VAL A 14 -17.39 -28.72 -6.79
CA VAL A 14 -17.73 -27.66 -5.83
C VAL A 14 -19.20 -27.32 -5.88
N GLU A 15 -19.65 -26.71 -4.79
CA GLU A 15 -20.98 -26.10 -4.71
C GLU A 15 -20.90 -24.65 -5.20
N TYR A 16 -21.96 -24.21 -5.86
CA TYR A 16 -22.08 -22.82 -6.27
C TYR A 16 -23.52 -22.31 -6.14
N THR A 17 -23.62 -21.00 -5.94
CA THR A 17 -24.86 -20.24 -6.03
C THR A 17 -24.71 -19.11 -7.06
N ILE A 18 -25.82 -18.69 -7.63
CA ILE A 18 -25.87 -17.47 -8.44
C ILE A 18 -26.53 -16.42 -7.57
N GLU A 19 -25.87 -15.30 -7.41
CA GLU A 19 -26.33 -14.16 -6.63
C GLU A 19 -26.00 -12.85 -7.36
N ASN A 20 -26.52 -11.75 -6.85
CA ASN A 20 -26.19 -10.42 -7.37
C ASN A 20 -24.78 -10.04 -6.92
N SER A 21 -24.09 -9.27 -7.75
CA SER A 21 -22.76 -8.80 -7.43
C SER A 21 -22.79 -7.89 -6.18
N PRO A 22 -21.70 -7.84 -5.40
CA PRO A 22 -21.60 -6.95 -4.25
C PRO A 22 -21.72 -5.48 -4.65
N ASN A 23 -22.22 -4.64 -3.74
CA ASN A 23 -22.45 -3.21 -4.00
C ASN A 23 -21.21 -2.43 -4.47
N TRP A 24 -20.02 -2.91 -4.14
CA TRP A 24 -18.74 -2.31 -4.51
C TRP A 24 -18.25 -2.72 -5.91
N TYR A 25 -18.91 -3.68 -6.58
CA TYR A 25 -18.49 -4.20 -7.88
C TYR A 25 -19.34 -3.64 -9.01
N ARG A 26 -18.72 -2.86 -9.91
CA ARG A 26 -19.25 -2.35 -11.20
C ARG A 26 -20.74 -1.97 -11.19
N ASP A 27 -21.60 -2.97 -11.33
CA ASP A 27 -23.06 -2.89 -11.26
C ASP A 27 -23.58 -4.00 -10.31
N PRO A 28 -24.17 -3.63 -9.15
CA PRO A 28 -24.73 -4.57 -8.16
C PRO A 28 -25.88 -5.43 -8.68
N SER A 29 -26.45 -5.11 -9.84
CA SER A 29 -27.50 -5.90 -10.48
C SER A 29 -26.97 -7.06 -11.33
N LEU A 30 -25.67 -7.06 -11.64
CA LEU A 30 -25.05 -8.11 -12.43
C LEU A 30 -25.00 -9.43 -11.65
N PRO A 31 -25.33 -10.56 -12.27
CA PRO A 31 -25.18 -11.86 -11.62
C PRO A 31 -23.71 -12.25 -11.49
N VAL A 32 -23.37 -12.93 -10.41
CA VAL A 32 -22.07 -13.57 -10.18
C VAL A 32 -22.25 -15.00 -9.69
N TYR A 33 -21.30 -15.85 -10.04
CA TYR A 33 -21.21 -17.22 -9.53
C TYR A 33 -20.41 -17.22 -8.25
N ARG A 34 -21.07 -17.36 -7.10
CA ARG A 34 -20.42 -17.64 -5.83
C ARG A 34 -19.99 -19.10 -5.80
N ILE A 35 -18.69 -19.33 -5.70
CA ILE A 35 -18.09 -20.66 -5.71
C ILE A 35 -17.47 -20.95 -4.35
N ASP A 36 -17.92 -22.03 -3.72
CA ASP A 36 -17.41 -22.51 -2.44
C ASP A 36 -16.53 -23.76 -2.68
N CYS A 37 -15.23 -23.52 -2.84
CA CYS A 37 -14.18 -24.52 -3.06
C CYS A 37 -13.37 -24.77 -1.77
N HIS A 38 -14.05 -25.31 -0.75
CA HIS A 38 -13.62 -25.39 0.65
C HIS A 38 -12.13 -25.71 0.90
N ASP A 39 -11.53 -26.61 0.13
CA ASP A 39 -10.18 -27.12 0.39
C ASP A 39 -9.09 -26.54 -0.54
N LYS A 40 -9.43 -26.11 -1.76
CA LYS A 40 -8.43 -25.70 -2.76
C LYS A 40 -8.40 -24.23 -3.06
N CYS A 41 -9.53 -23.61 -3.38
CA CYS A 41 -9.56 -22.18 -3.74
C CYS A 41 -10.26 -21.32 -2.68
N ARG A 42 -10.78 -21.93 -1.61
CA ARG A 42 -11.67 -21.28 -0.63
C ARG A 42 -12.91 -20.72 -1.31
N ARG A 43 -13.13 -19.41 -1.30
CA ARG A 43 -14.39 -18.79 -1.74
C ARG A 43 -14.09 -17.61 -2.65
N TYR A 44 -14.80 -17.54 -3.77
CA TYR A 44 -14.65 -16.45 -4.72
C TYR A 44 -15.91 -16.34 -5.58
N TRP A 45 -16.01 -15.22 -6.29
CA TRP A 45 -17.02 -14.97 -7.30
C TRP A 45 -16.41 -15.01 -8.70
N LEU A 46 -17.17 -15.50 -9.68
CA LEU A 46 -16.88 -15.28 -11.10
C LEU A 46 -17.95 -14.39 -11.72
N GLU A 47 -17.52 -13.49 -12.60
CA GLU A 47 -18.41 -12.68 -13.41
C GLU A 47 -19.28 -13.57 -14.32
N ALA A 48 -20.56 -13.22 -14.41
CA ALA A 48 -21.52 -13.90 -15.25
C ALA A 48 -22.11 -12.95 -16.27
N ILE A 49 -22.43 -13.49 -17.45
CA ILE A 49 -23.21 -12.78 -18.45
C ILE A 49 -24.69 -13.01 -18.14
N PRO A 50 -25.49 -11.94 -18.02
CA PRO A 50 -26.94 -12.08 -17.95
C PRO A 50 -27.47 -12.42 -19.35
N ASP A 51 -28.06 -13.61 -19.56
CA ASP A 51 -29.14 -13.93 -20.55
C ASP A 51 -29.10 -15.40 -21.07
N PRO A 52 -30.24 -16.11 -21.25
CA PRO A 52 -31.55 -15.99 -20.57
C PRO A 52 -31.54 -16.63 -19.16
N HIS A 53 -30.45 -17.31 -18.83
CA HIS A 53 -30.09 -17.78 -17.52
C HIS A 53 -28.62 -17.39 -17.30
N PRO A 54 -28.23 -16.84 -16.13
CA PRO A 54 -26.85 -16.45 -15.92
C PRO A 54 -25.90 -17.62 -16.21
N TYR A 55 -24.82 -17.34 -16.92
CA TYR A 55 -23.74 -18.28 -17.22
C TYR A 55 -22.40 -17.58 -17.05
N ILE A 56 -21.37 -18.35 -16.67
CA ILE A 56 -20.00 -17.83 -16.52
C ILE A 56 -19.55 -17.28 -17.87
N ASP A 57 -18.95 -16.09 -17.89
CA ASP A 57 -18.40 -15.51 -19.12
C ASP A 57 -17.46 -16.53 -19.82
N PRO A 58 -17.77 -16.96 -21.06
CA PRO A 58 -16.94 -17.90 -21.80
C PRO A 58 -15.50 -17.41 -21.97
N SER A 59 -15.27 -16.10 -21.95
CA SER A 59 -13.96 -15.48 -22.04
C SER A 59 -13.08 -15.79 -20.82
N ILE A 60 -13.69 -15.97 -19.64
CA ILE A 60 -13.02 -16.41 -18.40
C ILE A 60 -12.57 -17.86 -18.54
N LEU A 61 -13.47 -18.75 -18.99
CA LEU A 61 -13.18 -20.16 -19.14
C LEU A 61 -12.09 -20.39 -20.20
N ALA A 62 -12.20 -19.73 -21.35
CA ALA A 62 -11.19 -19.78 -22.39
C ALA A 62 -9.82 -19.26 -21.91
N PHE A 63 -9.80 -18.25 -21.03
CA PHE A 63 -8.55 -17.79 -20.42
C PHE A 63 -7.97 -18.85 -19.48
N LEU A 64 -8.76 -19.39 -18.55
CA LEU A 64 -8.33 -20.43 -17.62
C LEU A 64 -7.80 -21.66 -18.37
N ASP A 65 -8.43 -22.05 -19.48
CA ASP A 65 -7.98 -23.17 -20.32
C ASP A 65 -6.66 -22.87 -21.07
N SER A 66 -6.24 -21.62 -21.15
CA SER A 66 -5.00 -21.22 -21.84
C SER A 66 -3.78 -21.08 -20.91
N ILE A 67 -3.98 -21.06 -19.59
CA ILE A 67 -2.90 -20.98 -18.59
C ILE A 67 -2.48 -22.36 -18.10
N ASP A 68 -1.22 -22.48 -17.67
CA ASP A 68 -0.66 -23.74 -17.17
C ASP A 68 -1.04 -24.05 -15.70
N ASP A 69 -0.64 -25.24 -15.22
CA ASP A 69 -0.94 -25.71 -13.87
C ASP A 69 -0.25 -24.87 -12.78
N GLU A 70 0.92 -24.28 -13.05
CA GLU A 70 1.63 -23.42 -12.09
C GLU A 70 0.87 -22.10 -11.92
N GLN A 71 0.41 -21.49 -13.01
CA GLN A 71 -0.43 -20.30 -13.00
C GLN A 71 -1.77 -20.56 -12.31
N ARG A 72 -2.42 -21.70 -12.59
CA ARG A 72 -3.67 -22.09 -11.90
C ARG A 72 -3.45 -22.27 -10.40
N THR A 73 -2.34 -22.88 -10.01
CA THR A 73 -1.96 -23.04 -8.59
C THR A 73 -1.76 -21.68 -7.94
N PHE A 74 -1.03 -20.77 -8.58
CA PHE A 74 -0.81 -19.42 -8.07
C PHE A 74 -2.12 -18.63 -7.92
N ILE A 75 -3.05 -18.70 -8.87
CA ILE A 75 -4.38 -18.07 -8.74
C ILE A 75 -5.15 -18.69 -7.56
N SER A 76 -5.09 -20.00 -7.41
CA SER A 76 -5.73 -20.71 -6.30
C SER A 76 -5.18 -20.24 -4.95
N GLU A 77 -3.86 -20.23 -4.77
CA GLU A 77 -3.18 -19.78 -3.54
C GLU A 77 -3.44 -18.29 -3.26
N SER A 78 -3.39 -17.45 -4.29
CA SER A 78 -3.76 -16.04 -4.18
C SER A 78 -5.18 -15.86 -3.68
N THR A 79 -6.12 -16.70 -4.15
CA THR A 79 -7.52 -16.68 -3.68
C THR A 79 -7.63 -17.09 -2.22
N GLN A 80 -6.93 -18.16 -1.81
CA GLN A 80 -6.90 -18.60 -0.42
C GLN A 80 -6.42 -17.47 0.51
N ARG A 81 -5.34 -16.79 0.12
CA ARG A 81 -4.74 -15.74 0.93
C ARG A 81 -5.68 -14.56 1.17
N VAL A 82 -6.50 -14.23 0.19
CA VAL A 82 -7.52 -13.18 0.33
C VAL A 82 -8.59 -13.61 1.32
N CYS A 83 -9.05 -14.85 1.21
CA CYS A 83 -9.99 -15.43 2.16
C CYS A 83 -9.45 -15.48 3.59
N ASP A 84 -8.14 -15.72 3.79
CA ASP A 84 -7.51 -15.72 5.11
C ASP A 84 -7.51 -14.33 5.77
N ASN A 85 -7.73 -13.27 4.99
CA ASN A 85 -7.92 -11.90 5.47
C ASN A 85 -9.41 -11.49 5.46
N ASP A 86 -10.32 -12.47 5.53
CA ASP A 86 -11.77 -12.30 5.49
C ASP A 86 -12.31 -11.50 4.28
N CYS A 87 -11.51 -11.43 3.21
CA CYS A 87 -11.86 -10.76 1.97
C CYS A 87 -12.32 -11.76 0.90
N TRP A 88 -13.00 -11.24 -0.12
CA TRP A 88 -13.47 -12.02 -1.26
C TRP A 88 -13.07 -11.34 -2.57
N LEU A 89 -12.87 -12.13 -3.61
CA LEU A 89 -12.56 -11.66 -4.96
C LEU A 89 -13.70 -11.94 -5.92
N ILE A 90 -13.90 -11.02 -6.87
CA ILE A 90 -14.65 -11.27 -8.10
C ILE A 90 -13.63 -11.35 -9.23
N TYR A 91 -13.61 -12.49 -9.88
CA TYR A 91 -12.79 -12.72 -11.06
C TYR A 91 -13.61 -12.45 -12.31
N ASP A 92 -13.23 -11.40 -13.02
CA ASP A 92 -13.45 -11.27 -14.45
C ASP A 92 -12.22 -11.77 -15.22
N LYS A 93 -12.28 -11.73 -16.56
CA LYS A 93 -11.14 -12.14 -17.40
C LYS A 93 -9.90 -11.29 -17.13
N SER A 94 -10.06 -9.97 -16.99
CA SER A 94 -8.95 -9.02 -16.81
C SER A 94 -8.22 -9.25 -15.49
N GLY A 95 -8.94 -9.48 -14.40
CA GLY A 95 -8.39 -9.78 -13.08
C GLY A 95 -7.57 -11.07 -13.07
N LEU A 96 -8.07 -12.12 -13.71
CA LEU A 96 -7.33 -13.38 -13.86
C LEU A 96 -6.09 -13.22 -14.74
N GLN A 97 -6.19 -12.46 -15.84
CA GLN A 97 -5.05 -12.11 -16.68
C GLN A 97 -3.98 -11.33 -15.92
N ASN A 98 -4.39 -10.37 -15.08
CA ASN A 98 -3.46 -9.60 -14.26
C ASN A 98 -2.71 -10.49 -13.26
N LEU A 99 -3.39 -11.42 -12.58
CA LEU A 99 -2.71 -12.37 -11.69
C LEU A 99 -1.73 -13.28 -12.43
N ALA A 100 -2.11 -13.79 -13.61
CA ALA A 100 -1.23 -14.61 -14.41
C ALA A 100 -0.01 -13.84 -14.94
N ASN A 101 -0.17 -12.55 -15.25
CA ASN A 101 0.93 -11.67 -15.63
C ASN A 101 1.85 -11.38 -14.44
N ASP A 102 1.26 -11.07 -13.27
CA ASP A 102 1.99 -10.83 -12.02
C ASP A 102 2.82 -12.07 -11.62
N TRP A 103 2.29 -13.27 -11.82
CA TRP A 103 3.05 -14.51 -11.65
C TRP A 103 4.27 -14.60 -12.57
N GLN A 104 4.14 -14.23 -13.85
CA GLN A 104 5.27 -14.21 -14.79
C GLN A 104 6.33 -13.20 -14.38
N TYR A 105 5.92 -12.01 -13.92
CA TYR A 105 6.84 -11.02 -13.35
C TYR A 105 7.55 -11.56 -12.12
N ALA A 106 6.83 -12.15 -11.16
CA ALA A 106 7.42 -12.68 -9.94
C ALA A 106 8.44 -13.80 -10.25
N LYS A 107 8.07 -14.76 -11.12
CA LYS A 107 8.95 -15.86 -11.55
C LYS A 107 10.22 -15.36 -12.22
N ALA A 108 10.15 -14.32 -13.04
CA ALA A 108 11.33 -13.73 -13.64
C ALA A 108 12.14 -12.86 -12.65
N ALA A 109 11.46 -12.20 -11.70
CA ALA A 109 12.09 -11.27 -10.77
C ALA A 109 12.95 -11.98 -9.74
N VAL A 110 12.50 -13.12 -9.21
CA VAL A 110 13.27 -13.90 -8.24
C VAL A 110 14.62 -14.37 -8.78
N MET A 111 14.70 -14.61 -10.10
CA MET A 111 15.96 -14.96 -10.77
C MET A 111 16.97 -13.81 -10.76
N LEU A 112 16.51 -12.55 -10.69
CA LEU A 112 17.39 -11.37 -10.60
C LEU A 112 18.06 -11.25 -9.22
N TYR A 113 17.58 -11.99 -8.22
CA TYR A 113 18.15 -12.05 -6.88
C TYR A 113 18.91 -13.37 -6.62
N GLY A 114 19.09 -14.21 -7.66
CA GLY A 114 19.96 -15.38 -7.60
C GLY A 114 19.37 -16.61 -6.91
N SER A 115 18.05 -16.64 -6.73
CA SER A 115 17.37 -17.74 -6.03
C SER A 115 16.61 -18.63 -7.02
N ASN A 116 16.95 -19.93 -7.06
CA ASN A 116 16.31 -20.91 -7.96
C ASN A 116 15.23 -21.75 -7.28
N ASN A 117 15.28 -21.90 -5.95
CA ASN A 117 14.30 -22.59 -5.13
C ASN A 117 13.60 -21.57 -4.22
N VAL A 118 12.56 -20.93 -4.75
CA VAL A 118 11.78 -19.96 -3.98
C VAL A 118 10.29 -20.24 -4.15
N SER A 119 9.55 -19.98 -3.08
CA SER A 119 8.11 -19.78 -3.18
C SER A 119 7.82 -18.29 -3.10
N PHE A 120 6.93 -17.79 -3.95
CA PHE A 120 6.45 -16.43 -3.86
C PHE A 120 4.93 -16.41 -3.79
N GLN A 121 4.40 -15.54 -2.96
CA GLN A 121 2.97 -15.40 -2.71
C GLN A 121 2.61 -13.92 -2.69
N VAL A 122 1.41 -13.57 -3.15
CA VAL A 122 0.89 -12.20 -3.00
C VAL A 122 0.63 -11.91 -1.52
N SER A 123 0.84 -10.67 -1.08
CA SER A 123 0.75 -10.30 0.34
C SER A 123 -0.63 -10.54 0.96
N GLY A 124 -1.73 -10.32 0.21
CA GLY A 124 -3.11 -10.56 0.64
C GLY A 124 -4.04 -9.38 0.38
N ALA A 125 -5.00 -9.15 1.29
CA ALA A 125 -6.02 -8.10 1.20
C ALA A 125 -5.42 -6.69 0.99
N GLY A 126 -6.16 -5.83 0.29
CA GLY A 126 -5.67 -4.51 -0.13
C GLY A 126 -4.87 -4.56 -1.44
N PHE A 127 -5.30 -5.38 -2.41
CA PHE A 127 -4.67 -5.50 -3.72
C PHE A 127 -4.47 -4.14 -4.41
N ASP A 128 -3.30 -3.52 -4.23
CA ASP A 128 -2.80 -2.62 -5.25
C ASP A 128 -2.44 -3.48 -6.46
N ALA A 129 -3.37 -3.53 -7.42
CA ALA A 129 -3.18 -4.23 -8.69
C ALA A 129 -2.06 -3.63 -9.53
N THR A 130 -1.63 -2.42 -9.21
CA THR A 130 -0.62 -1.67 -9.93
C THR A 130 0.75 -1.77 -9.25
N ASN A 131 0.86 -1.72 -7.92
CA ASN A 131 2.12 -1.96 -7.18
C ASN A 131 2.05 -3.22 -6.32
N ARG A 132 2.26 -4.37 -6.95
CA ARG A 132 2.07 -5.67 -6.31
C ARG A 132 3.17 -5.96 -5.28
N LEU A 133 2.78 -6.35 -4.08
CA LEU A 133 3.69 -6.87 -3.06
C LEU A 133 3.64 -8.40 -3.02
N PHE A 134 4.82 -9.00 -3.03
CA PHE A 134 5.04 -10.44 -2.88
C PHE A 134 5.83 -10.73 -1.61
N PHE A 135 5.47 -11.80 -0.93
CA PHE A 135 6.34 -12.47 0.03
C PHE A 135 7.14 -13.52 -0.73
N VAL A 136 8.46 -13.49 -0.58
CA VAL A 136 9.37 -14.43 -1.22
C VAL A 136 10.08 -15.19 -0.14
N ASP A 137 9.82 -16.49 -0.05
CA ASP A 137 10.47 -17.39 0.89
C ASP A 137 11.53 -18.22 0.13
N THR A 138 12.73 -18.24 0.68
CA THR A 138 13.87 -19.07 0.27
C THR A 138 14.13 -20.12 1.35
N GLU A 139 15.11 -21.02 1.15
CA GLU A 139 15.47 -22.00 2.19
C GLU A 139 15.95 -21.33 3.50
N ASP A 140 16.65 -20.19 3.41
CA ASP A 140 17.33 -19.57 4.55
C ASP A 140 16.69 -18.25 5.01
N ALA A 141 15.86 -17.62 4.17
CA ALA A 141 15.40 -16.27 4.39
C ALA A 141 14.05 -15.97 3.73
N ARG A 142 13.35 -14.97 4.30
CA ARG A 142 12.15 -14.38 3.72
C ARG A 142 12.44 -12.94 3.31
N PHE A 143 11.81 -12.52 2.23
CA PHE A 143 11.91 -11.16 1.68
C PHE A 143 10.52 -10.64 1.32
N THR A 144 10.41 -9.32 1.23
CA THR A 144 9.30 -8.67 0.53
C THR A 144 9.79 -8.15 -0.81
N MET A 145 9.01 -8.36 -1.87
CA MET A 145 9.34 -7.92 -3.21
C MET A 145 8.19 -7.08 -3.77
N ARG A 146 8.47 -5.85 -4.17
CA ARG A 146 7.50 -4.94 -4.77
C ARG A 146 7.71 -4.88 -6.28
N LEU A 147 6.66 -5.20 -7.02
CA LEU A 147 6.57 -5.03 -8.46
C LEU A 147 5.81 -3.73 -8.74
N HIS A 148 6.54 -2.71 -9.17
CA HIS A 148 6.01 -1.36 -9.39
C HIS A 148 5.16 -1.29 -10.66
N GLN A 149 4.19 -0.39 -10.68
CA GLN A 149 3.28 -0.23 -11.82
C GLN A 149 3.98 0.08 -13.13
N ILE A 150 3.30 -0.26 -14.24
CA ILE A 150 3.79 0.08 -15.58
C ILE A 150 3.89 1.60 -15.70
N GLY A 151 5.00 2.08 -16.26
CA GLY A 151 5.25 3.52 -16.40
C GLY A 151 5.74 4.21 -15.12
N ALA A 152 5.98 3.46 -14.03
CA ALA A 152 6.57 4.03 -12.82
C ALA A 152 7.93 4.69 -13.12
N SER A 153 8.16 5.86 -12.53
CA SER A 153 9.42 6.57 -12.68
C SER A 153 10.53 5.90 -11.86
N VAL A 154 11.55 5.37 -12.53
CA VAL A 154 12.73 4.80 -11.88
C VAL A 154 13.41 5.78 -10.92
N HIS A 155 13.37 7.08 -11.21
CA HIS A 155 13.94 8.11 -10.35
C HIS A 155 13.16 8.26 -9.03
N LYS A 156 11.82 8.15 -9.08
CA LYS A 156 10.98 8.17 -7.87
C LYS A 156 11.23 6.93 -7.01
N ILE A 157 11.32 5.75 -7.63
CA ILE A 157 11.62 4.48 -6.94
C ILE A 157 13.03 4.52 -6.32
N ARG A 158 14.04 5.00 -7.05
CA ARG A 158 15.40 5.18 -6.51
C ARG A 158 15.42 6.11 -5.30
N SER A 159 14.58 7.14 -5.31
CA SER A 159 14.47 8.08 -4.19
C SER A 159 13.83 7.43 -2.94
N GLU A 160 12.83 6.57 -3.11
CA GLU A 160 12.27 5.74 -2.03
C GLU A 160 13.32 4.82 -1.42
N VAL A 161 14.02 4.05 -2.27
CA VAL A 161 15.08 3.13 -1.83
C VAL A 161 16.20 3.88 -1.10
N TYR A 162 16.63 5.03 -1.63
CA TYR A 162 17.66 5.86 -0.99
C TYR A 162 17.22 6.39 0.37
N TRP A 163 15.94 6.76 0.52
CA TRP A 163 15.40 7.19 1.80
C TRP A 163 15.39 6.06 2.82
N LEU A 164 14.90 4.86 2.43
CA LEU A 164 14.90 3.68 3.30
C LEU A 164 16.31 3.28 3.76
N ASP A 165 17.27 3.24 2.83
CA ASP A 165 18.68 2.99 3.13
C ASP A 165 19.26 4.05 4.09
N THR A 166 18.92 5.32 3.87
CA THR A 166 19.35 6.43 4.74
C THR A 166 18.77 6.32 6.15
N LEU A 167 17.50 5.93 6.30
CA LEU A 167 16.88 5.70 7.61
C LEU A 167 17.58 4.57 8.37
N TRP A 168 17.94 3.50 7.68
CA TRP A 168 18.66 2.37 8.24
C TRP A 168 20.08 2.74 8.69
N GLU A 169 20.89 3.25 7.76
CA GLU A 169 22.32 3.48 7.97
C GLU A 169 22.62 4.70 8.84
N LYS A 170 21.88 5.80 8.63
CA LYS A 170 22.17 7.10 9.27
C LYS A 170 21.23 7.43 10.41
N ALA A 171 19.93 7.20 10.25
CA ALA A 171 18.95 7.57 11.28
C ALA A 171 18.80 6.51 12.38
N ARG A 172 19.36 5.30 12.18
CA ARG A 172 19.23 4.15 13.08
C ARG A 172 17.76 3.82 13.35
N ILE A 173 16.93 3.93 12.32
CA ILE A 173 15.53 3.53 12.34
C ILE A 173 15.46 2.21 11.57
N LYS A 174 14.99 1.16 12.24
CA LYS A 174 14.70 -0.10 11.56
C LYS A 174 13.53 0.15 10.60
N THR A 175 13.66 -0.23 9.34
CA THR A 175 12.66 -0.10 8.27
C THR A 175 12.95 -1.16 7.21
N LEU A 176 12.28 -1.11 6.06
CA LEU A 176 12.56 -1.97 4.92
C LEU A 176 14.01 -1.78 4.48
N SER A 177 14.85 -2.79 4.73
CA SER A 177 16.26 -2.78 4.32
C SER A 177 16.37 -3.29 2.87
N PRO A 178 16.80 -2.47 1.90
CA PRO A 178 16.84 -2.86 0.49
C PRO A 178 17.84 -3.99 0.23
N VAL A 179 17.46 -4.92 -0.65
CA VAL A 179 18.29 -6.03 -1.11
C VAL A 179 18.69 -5.78 -2.56
N PRO A 180 20.00 -5.78 -2.89
CA PRO A 180 20.43 -5.62 -4.27
C PRO A 180 20.18 -6.89 -5.09
N GLY A 181 19.93 -6.73 -6.38
CA GLY A 181 19.95 -7.85 -7.32
C GLY A 181 21.38 -8.36 -7.56
N CYS A 182 21.50 -9.44 -8.34
CA CYS A 182 22.80 -10.02 -8.72
C CYS A 182 23.72 -9.05 -9.50
N ASN A 183 23.15 -8.00 -10.09
CA ASN A 183 23.89 -6.92 -10.76
C ASN A 183 24.39 -5.83 -9.78
N GLY A 184 24.09 -5.94 -8.48
CA GLY A 184 24.45 -4.96 -7.46
C GLY A 184 23.53 -3.74 -7.35
N GLU A 185 22.54 -3.60 -8.25
CA GLU A 185 21.59 -2.49 -8.23
C GLU A 185 20.43 -2.76 -7.25
N MET A 186 19.90 -1.72 -6.62
CA MET A 186 18.74 -1.85 -5.72
C MET A 186 17.39 -1.82 -6.46
N VAL A 187 17.37 -1.33 -7.70
CA VAL A 187 16.14 -1.27 -8.52
C VAL A 187 16.38 -2.09 -9.78
N GLN A 188 15.60 -3.15 -9.94
CA GLN A 188 15.70 -4.10 -11.05
C GLN A 188 14.69 -3.76 -12.13
N GLY A 189 15.12 -3.75 -13.40
CA GLY A 189 14.22 -3.67 -14.55
C GLY A 189 13.83 -5.07 -15.03
N ILE A 190 12.56 -5.27 -15.37
CA ILE A 190 12.06 -6.59 -15.80
C ILE A 190 11.01 -6.49 -16.92
N SER A 191 11.07 -7.41 -17.88
CA SER A 191 10.12 -7.52 -19.00
C SER A 191 10.05 -8.98 -19.49
N PRO A 192 9.28 -9.85 -18.80
CA PRO A 192 9.16 -11.26 -19.17
C PRO A 192 8.16 -11.45 -20.31
N ASN A 193 8.43 -12.41 -21.21
CA ASN A 193 7.48 -12.95 -22.19
C ASN A 193 6.67 -11.90 -22.98
N SER A 194 7.31 -10.84 -23.45
CA SER A 194 6.68 -9.72 -24.18
C SER A 194 5.71 -8.86 -23.36
N LEU A 195 5.66 -9.05 -22.04
CA LEU A 195 4.97 -8.12 -21.14
C LEU A 195 5.74 -6.80 -21.04
N PRO A 196 5.04 -5.67 -20.80
CA PRO A 196 5.67 -4.35 -20.65
C PRO A 196 6.79 -4.32 -19.62
N SER A 197 7.75 -3.41 -19.78
CA SER A 197 8.79 -3.24 -18.76
C SER A 197 8.19 -2.68 -17.47
N ARG A 198 8.58 -3.27 -16.35
CA ARG A 198 8.29 -2.81 -14.98
C ARG A 198 9.58 -2.75 -14.17
N TYR A 199 9.49 -2.21 -12.96
CA TYR A 199 10.58 -2.20 -11.99
C TYR A 199 10.24 -3.06 -10.79
N VAL A 200 11.26 -3.65 -10.18
CA VAL A 200 11.17 -4.47 -8.98
C VAL A 200 12.17 -3.99 -7.95
N THR A 201 11.74 -3.93 -6.69
CA THR A 201 12.61 -3.77 -5.53
C THR A 201 12.36 -4.90 -4.55
N ALA A 202 13.38 -5.32 -3.82
CA ALA A 202 13.27 -6.32 -2.75
C ALA A 202 13.82 -5.76 -1.44
N TYR A 203 13.27 -6.23 -0.33
CA TYR A 203 13.65 -5.82 1.01
C TYR A 203 13.71 -7.03 1.94
N ASN A 204 14.61 -6.97 2.92
CA ASN A 204 14.68 -7.97 3.97
C ASN A 204 13.36 -8.02 4.75
N TRP A 205 12.95 -9.23 5.14
CA TRP A 205 11.76 -9.40 5.97
C TRP A 205 11.95 -8.76 7.35
N ILE A 206 10.91 -8.05 7.81
CA ILE A 206 10.86 -7.51 9.16
C ILE A 206 9.97 -8.44 9.99
N PRO A 207 10.51 -9.21 10.95
CA PRO A 207 9.69 -10.05 11.81
C PRO A 207 8.90 -9.17 12.78
N GLY A 208 7.60 -9.39 12.90
CA GLY A 208 6.75 -8.64 13.80
C GLY A 208 5.31 -8.58 13.34
N GLU A 209 4.52 -7.85 14.10
CA GLU A 209 3.10 -7.58 13.84
C GLU A 209 2.92 -6.10 13.54
N THR A 210 1.89 -5.73 12.80
CA THR A 210 1.61 -4.33 12.51
C THR A 210 0.95 -3.65 13.73
N PHE A 211 1.21 -2.37 13.94
CA PHE A 211 0.75 -1.64 15.14
C PHE A 211 -0.78 -1.65 15.30
N ASN A 212 -1.53 -1.76 14.19
CA ASN A 212 -2.99 -1.89 14.22
C ASN A 212 -3.51 -3.23 14.77
N THR A 213 -2.70 -4.30 14.77
CA THR A 213 -3.13 -5.62 15.24
C THR A 213 -2.83 -5.86 16.71
N LEU A 214 -2.03 -4.99 17.33
CA LEU A 214 -1.70 -5.07 18.75
C LEU A 214 -2.91 -4.78 19.65
N SER A 215 -3.01 -5.52 20.75
CA SER A 215 -3.96 -5.26 21.82
C SER A 215 -3.63 -3.95 22.57
N ALA A 216 -4.58 -3.45 23.36
CA ALA A 216 -4.35 -2.26 24.18
C ALA A 216 -3.21 -2.46 25.20
N GLU A 217 -3.06 -3.67 25.74
CA GLU A 217 -2.00 -4.02 26.70
C GLU A 217 -0.61 -4.06 26.05
N GLU A 218 -0.54 -4.43 24.77
CA GLU A 218 0.71 -4.47 24.01
C GLU A 218 1.18 -3.08 23.59
N LYS A 219 0.26 -2.11 23.50
CA LYS A 219 0.53 -0.68 23.25
C LYS A 219 1.04 0.04 24.50
N THR A 220 2.15 -0.46 25.03
CA THR A 220 2.80 0.10 26.23
C THR A 220 3.18 1.58 26.05
N PRO A 221 3.20 2.39 27.14
CA PRO A 221 3.69 3.77 27.08
C PRO A 221 5.09 3.90 26.46
N GLU A 222 5.96 2.93 26.69
CA GLU A 222 7.30 2.89 26.10
C GLU A 222 7.25 2.74 24.58
N LEU A 223 6.37 1.87 24.07
CA LEU A 223 6.16 1.72 22.63
C LEU A 223 5.60 3.00 22.02
N ILE A 224 4.59 3.61 22.64
CA ILE A 224 3.99 4.87 22.15
C ILE A 224 5.02 6.01 22.13
N ARG A 225 5.86 6.11 23.16
CA ARG A 225 6.97 7.08 23.19
C ARG A 225 7.96 6.81 22.05
N SER A 226 8.27 5.53 21.79
CA SER A 226 9.19 5.14 20.72
C SER A 226 8.67 5.49 19.32
N LEU A 227 7.34 5.48 19.10
CA LEU A 227 6.72 5.99 17.87
C LEU A 227 7.05 7.49 17.67
N GLY A 228 6.92 8.28 18.74
CA GLY A 228 7.27 9.71 18.71
C GLY A 228 8.74 9.93 18.36
N ILE A 229 9.63 9.19 19.01
CA ILE A 229 11.08 9.23 18.75
C ILE A 229 11.38 8.84 17.29
N MET A 230 10.73 7.80 16.77
CA MET A 230 10.90 7.36 15.38
C MET A 230 10.55 8.49 14.40
N VAL A 231 9.37 9.10 14.52
CA VAL A 231 8.95 10.21 13.66
C VAL A 231 9.89 11.41 13.82
N GLY A 232 10.29 11.73 15.05
CA GLY A 232 11.28 12.78 15.33
C GLY A 232 12.61 12.56 14.62
N ARG A 233 13.12 11.31 14.63
CA ARG A 233 14.36 10.92 13.93
C ARG A 233 14.22 10.98 12.42
N MET A 234 13.09 10.55 11.86
CA MET A 234 12.81 10.68 10.42
C MET A 234 12.87 12.15 9.99
N HIS A 235 12.17 13.03 10.70
CA HIS A 235 12.17 14.46 10.37
C HIS A 235 13.53 15.11 10.58
N ARG A 236 14.29 14.70 11.60
CA ARG A 236 15.66 15.20 11.84
C ARG A 236 16.60 14.78 10.72
N MET A 237 16.44 13.55 10.21
CA MET A 237 17.17 13.08 9.04
C MET A 237 16.80 13.93 7.83
N SER A 238 15.51 14.11 7.54
CA SER A 238 15.04 14.98 6.46
C SER A 238 15.63 16.39 6.51
N GLU A 239 15.63 17.02 7.69
CA GLU A 239 16.13 18.38 7.89
C GLU A 239 17.63 18.53 7.58
N THR A 240 18.41 17.49 7.87
CA THR A 240 19.88 17.52 7.80
C THR A 240 20.45 16.82 6.56
N LEU A 241 19.66 16.00 5.87
CA LEU A 241 20.08 15.22 4.74
C LEU A 241 20.36 16.12 3.53
N GLU A 242 21.57 16.03 3.00
CA GLU A 242 21.87 16.55 1.68
C GLU A 242 21.38 15.55 0.64
N LEU A 243 20.39 15.97 -0.15
CA LEU A 243 19.78 15.13 -1.17
C LEU A 243 20.64 15.12 -2.45
N PRO A 244 20.82 13.94 -3.07
CA PRO A 244 21.46 13.85 -4.37
C PRO A 244 20.69 14.68 -5.42
N GLN A 245 21.40 15.22 -6.42
CA GLN A 245 20.77 16.00 -7.50
C GLN A 245 19.69 15.24 -8.27
N TRP A 246 19.80 13.91 -8.35
CA TRP A 246 18.84 13.04 -9.03
C TRP A 246 17.61 12.68 -8.16
N PHE A 247 17.62 13.03 -6.87
CA PHE A 247 16.53 12.71 -5.96
C PHE A 247 15.26 13.43 -6.42
N THR A 248 14.21 12.65 -6.66
CA THR A 248 12.97 13.11 -7.28
C THR A 248 11.80 12.54 -6.50
N ARG A 249 11.07 13.40 -5.78
CA ARG A 249 9.80 13.07 -5.14
C ARG A 249 8.83 14.26 -5.27
N PRO A 250 7.51 14.03 -5.20
CA PRO A 250 6.53 15.11 -5.24
C PRO A 250 6.77 16.13 -4.13
N ARG A 251 6.31 17.36 -4.36
CA ARG A 251 6.12 18.36 -3.32
C ARG A 251 4.62 18.48 -3.09
N TYR A 252 4.21 18.49 -1.83
CA TYR A 252 2.83 18.64 -1.39
C TYR A 252 2.64 20.08 -0.92
N ASP A 253 2.85 21.00 -1.85
CA ASP A 253 2.75 22.45 -1.67
C ASP A 253 1.47 22.98 -2.34
N ILE A 254 1.34 24.30 -2.45
CA ILE A 254 0.12 24.94 -3.00
C ILE A 254 -0.12 24.55 -4.47
N ASP A 255 0.93 24.29 -5.24
CA ASP A 255 0.83 23.88 -6.64
C ASP A 255 0.34 22.43 -6.78
N TRP A 256 0.62 21.60 -5.78
CA TRP A 256 0.00 20.28 -5.66
C TRP A 256 -1.45 20.39 -5.18
N LEU A 257 -1.73 21.23 -4.19
CA LEU A 257 -3.04 21.33 -3.54
C LEU A 257 -4.12 21.88 -4.48
N ASN A 258 -3.84 22.95 -5.22
CA ASN A 258 -4.84 23.66 -6.02
C ASN A 258 -5.54 22.73 -7.05
N PRO A 259 -4.83 21.95 -7.88
CA PRO A 259 -5.49 21.03 -8.81
C PRO A 259 -6.33 19.96 -8.11
N GLN A 260 -5.92 19.48 -6.93
CA GLN A 260 -6.69 18.48 -6.19
C GLN A 260 -8.01 19.05 -5.68
N VAL A 261 -8.00 20.30 -5.19
CA VAL A 261 -9.22 20.99 -4.77
C VAL A 261 -10.13 21.27 -5.96
N GLU A 262 -9.59 21.74 -7.08
CA GLU A 262 -10.37 21.97 -8.31
C GLU A 262 -11.02 20.69 -8.82
N GLU A 263 -10.29 19.59 -8.82
CA GLU A 263 -10.80 18.26 -9.19
C GLU A 263 -11.93 17.85 -8.24
N ALA A 264 -11.69 17.86 -6.92
CA ALA A 264 -12.69 17.48 -5.92
C ALA A 264 -13.99 18.30 -6.03
N LEU A 265 -13.90 19.61 -6.23
CA LEU A 265 -15.06 20.50 -6.41
C LEU A 265 -15.78 20.28 -7.75
N GLY A 266 -15.12 19.67 -8.73
CA GLY A 266 -15.68 19.34 -10.04
C GLY A 266 -16.31 17.95 -10.15
N LEU A 267 -16.21 17.10 -9.11
CA LEU A 267 -16.78 15.75 -9.13
C LEU A 267 -18.29 15.79 -8.80
N ASP A 268 -19.13 15.79 -9.84
CA ASP A 268 -20.61 15.80 -9.72
C ASP A 268 -21.21 14.60 -8.95
N TYR A 269 -20.44 13.53 -8.70
CA TYR A 269 -20.90 12.30 -8.03
C TYR A 269 -20.52 12.21 -6.54
N MET A 270 -19.73 13.15 -6.01
CA MET A 270 -19.39 13.19 -4.60
C MET A 270 -20.43 14.01 -3.82
N ASP A 271 -21.15 13.36 -2.90
CA ASP A 271 -22.18 14.01 -2.09
C ASP A 271 -21.57 14.66 -0.84
N TYR A 272 -20.81 15.73 -1.06
CA TYR A 272 -20.20 16.51 0.00
C TYR A 272 -21.28 17.32 0.75
N SER A 273 -21.20 17.32 2.09
CA SER A 273 -21.99 18.21 2.92
C SER A 273 -21.63 19.68 2.67
N ALA A 274 -22.53 20.60 3.02
CA ALA A 274 -22.26 22.03 2.92
C ALA A 274 -21.03 22.47 3.74
N GLU A 275 -20.72 21.75 4.83
CA GLU A 275 -19.53 22.00 5.65
C GLU A 275 -18.25 21.56 4.93
N GLU A 276 -18.23 20.37 4.33
CA GLU A 276 -17.09 19.86 3.55
C GLU A 276 -16.82 20.74 2.33
N LEU A 277 -17.87 21.17 1.61
CA LEU A 277 -17.74 22.11 0.49
C LEU A 277 -17.09 23.44 0.93
N ALA A 278 -17.50 23.97 2.08
CA ALA A 278 -16.93 25.20 2.63
C ALA A 278 -15.46 25.01 3.03
N LYS A 279 -15.12 23.87 3.64
CA LYS A 279 -13.73 23.51 3.96
C LYS A 279 -12.87 23.44 2.71
N LEU A 280 -13.26 22.64 1.72
CA LEU A 280 -12.57 22.50 0.43
C LEU A 280 -12.39 23.84 -0.28
N THR A 281 -13.45 24.65 -0.37
CA THR A 281 -13.40 25.95 -1.06
C THR A 281 -12.43 26.92 -0.37
N SER A 282 -12.33 26.88 0.97
CA SER A 282 -11.42 27.76 1.73
C SER A 282 -9.98 27.22 1.85
N LEU A 283 -9.76 25.95 1.49
CA LEU A 283 -8.52 25.22 1.74
C LEU A 283 -7.29 25.87 1.06
N PRO A 284 -7.34 26.28 -0.23
CA PRO A 284 -6.21 26.97 -0.88
C PRO A 284 -5.79 28.27 -0.17
N ALA A 285 -6.76 29.07 0.29
CA ALA A 285 -6.49 30.33 0.96
C ALA A 285 -5.83 30.11 2.33
N ARG A 286 -6.33 29.14 3.11
CA ARG A 286 -5.75 28.78 4.42
C ARG A 286 -4.37 28.16 4.27
N PHE A 287 -4.14 27.33 3.26
CA PHE A 287 -2.81 26.78 2.98
C PHE A 287 -1.84 27.87 2.54
N SER A 288 -2.28 28.81 1.71
CA SER A 288 -1.45 29.97 1.33
C SER A 288 -1.08 30.83 2.56
N GLN A 289 -2.00 30.97 3.51
CA GLN A 289 -1.73 31.65 4.78
C GLN A 289 -0.69 30.88 5.61
N LEU A 290 -0.82 29.55 5.73
CA LEU A 290 0.19 28.70 6.39
C LEU A 290 1.58 28.93 5.78
N VAL A 291 1.68 28.88 4.45
CA VAL A 291 2.96 29.11 3.74
C VAL A 291 3.51 30.51 4.02
N ALA A 292 2.66 31.54 4.07
CA ALA A 292 3.08 32.90 4.37
C ALA A 292 3.57 33.08 5.83
N GLU A 293 2.97 32.36 6.79
CA GLU A 293 3.28 32.46 8.21
C GLU A 293 4.48 31.59 8.62
N GLN A 294 4.55 30.36 8.14
CA GLN A 294 5.55 29.36 8.54
C GLN A 294 6.73 29.28 7.58
N GLY A 295 6.49 29.61 6.30
CA GLY A 295 7.44 29.34 5.22
C GLY A 295 7.70 27.84 5.01
N GLU A 296 8.65 27.55 4.14
CA GLU A 296 9.07 26.17 3.80
C GLU A 296 10.53 25.92 4.20
N GLY A 297 10.95 26.50 5.32
CA GLY A 297 12.29 26.27 5.87
C GLY A 297 12.48 24.81 6.28
N ARG A 298 13.74 24.32 6.23
CA ARG A 298 14.08 22.92 6.55
C ARG A 298 13.64 22.46 7.96
N ASN A 299 13.39 23.39 8.86
CA ASN A 299 12.88 23.16 10.21
C ASN A 299 11.38 22.83 10.25
N VAL A 300 10.59 23.19 9.24
CA VAL A 300 9.13 22.96 9.20
C VAL A 300 8.69 22.10 8.01
N PHE A 301 9.45 22.12 6.92
CA PHE A 301 9.13 21.47 5.65
C PHE A 301 10.32 20.62 5.16
N GLY A 302 10.04 19.40 4.71
CA GLY A 302 11.05 18.44 4.26
C GLY A 302 10.44 17.12 3.82
N LEU A 303 11.24 16.07 3.71
CA LEU A 303 10.75 14.72 3.42
C LEU A 303 9.88 14.19 4.57
N VAL A 304 8.68 13.78 4.19
CA VAL A 304 7.62 13.21 5.02
C VAL A 304 7.10 11.93 4.36
N HIS A 305 6.67 10.97 5.16
CA HIS A 305 6.16 9.68 4.74
C HIS A 305 4.75 9.75 4.14
N LEU A 306 3.89 10.59 4.74
CA LEU A 306 2.50 10.87 4.40
C LEU A 306 1.51 9.71 4.54
N ASP A 307 1.94 8.60 5.13
CA ASP A 307 1.08 7.45 5.37
C ASP A 307 1.59 6.62 6.56
N LEU A 308 1.85 7.27 7.70
CA LEU A 308 2.23 6.58 8.94
C LEU A 308 1.01 6.02 9.67
N ALA A 309 0.05 5.48 8.92
CA ALA A 309 -1.06 4.76 9.50
C ALA A 309 -0.57 3.52 10.26
N PRO A 310 -1.26 3.10 11.33
CA PRO A 310 -0.89 1.93 12.15
C PRO A 310 -0.59 0.63 11.40
N HIS A 311 -1.18 0.41 10.22
CA HIS A 311 -0.92 -0.78 9.41
C HIS A 311 0.41 -0.71 8.64
N ASN A 312 1.00 0.48 8.49
CA ASN A 312 2.32 0.73 7.88
C ASN A 312 3.44 0.83 8.92
N ILE A 313 3.22 0.38 10.15
CA ILE A 313 4.24 0.34 11.19
C ILE A 313 4.31 -1.08 11.74
N VAL A 314 5.42 -1.77 11.47
CA VAL A 314 5.69 -3.10 12.01
C VAL A 314 6.39 -2.96 13.36
N ILE A 315 5.89 -3.63 14.39
CA ILE A 315 6.53 -3.69 15.70
C ILE A 315 7.42 -4.93 15.74
N SER A 316 8.73 -4.70 15.70
CA SER A 316 9.76 -5.74 15.65
C SER A 316 10.68 -5.62 16.85
N GLU A 317 10.78 -6.67 17.66
CA GLU A 317 11.61 -6.68 18.89
C GLU A 317 11.29 -5.49 19.82
N GLY A 318 10.01 -5.12 19.91
CA GLY A 318 9.54 -3.98 20.72
C GLY A 318 9.92 -2.60 20.15
N GLN A 319 10.33 -2.51 18.88
CA GLN A 319 10.66 -1.25 18.21
C GLN A 319 9.78 -1.03 16.98
N PRO A 320 9.30 0.20 16.74
CA PRO A 320 8.50 0.53 15.57
C PRO A 320 9.39 0.63 14.33
N CYS A 321 8.94 -0.01 13.25
CA CYS A 321 9.58 -0.04 11.96
C CYS A 321 8.60 0.50 10.91
N PRO A 322 8.75 1.76 10.45
CA PRO A 322 7.87 2.31 9.44
C PRO A 322 8.15 1.60 8.11
N ILE A 323 7.10 1.30 7.35
CA ILE A 323 7.16 0.65 6.04
C ILE A 323 6.27 1.41 5.05
N ASP A 324 6.39 1.06 3.76
CA ASP A 324 5.60 1.63 2.67
C ASP A 324 5.74 3.14 2.43
N VAL A 325 6.86 3.51 1.83
CA VAL A 325 7.19 4.91 1.49
C VAL A 325 6.66 5.35 0.10
N VAL A 326 5.60 4.72 -0.42
CA VAL A 326 5.09 5.04 -1.77
C VAL A 326 4.62 6.51 -1.89
N HIS A 327 4.15 7.08 -0.78
CA HIS A 327 3.72 8.47 -0.67
C HIS A 327 4.81 9.44 -0.20
N LEU A 328 6.06 8.99 -0.06
CA LEU A 328 7.18 9.85 0.35
C LEU A 328 7.24 11.13 -0.49
N GLY A 329 7.46 12.27 0.13
CA GLY A 329 7.81 13.48 -0.61
C GLY A 329 7.95 14.68 0.29
N PHE A 330 8.02 15.86 -0.31
CA PHE A 330 8.29 17.07 0.43
C PHE A 330 6.99 17.70 0.93
N GLY A 331 6.86 17.86 2.24
CA GLY A 331 5.67 18.40 2.89
C GLY A 331 6.00 18.94 4.28
N TYR A 332 5.00 19.50 4.95
CA TYR A 332 5.11 19.92 6.34
C TYR A 332 5.23 18.70 7.25
N TYR A 333 6.20 18.70 8.16
CA TYR A 333 6.42 17.59 9.10
C TYR A 333 5.20 17.24 9.95
N LEU A 334 4.32 18.20 10.19
CA LEU A 334 3.08 17.97 10.92
C LEU A 334 2.13 16.98 10.23
N LEU A 335 2.22 16.80 8.90
CA LEU A 335 1.42 15.80 8.18
C LEU A 335 1.70 14.38 8.68
N ASP A 336 2.99 14.03 8.85
CA ASP A 336 3.39 12.73 9.41
C ASP A 336 2.94 12.58 10.87
N ILE A 337 3.07 13.64 11.67
CA ILE A 337 2.64 13.63 13.07
C ILE A 337 1.13 13.42 13.16
N LEU A 338 0.34 14.14 12.35
CA LEU A 338 -1.12 14.00 12.30
C LEU A 338 -1.51 12.58 11.86
N SER A 339 -0.89 12.06 10.79
CA SER A 339 -1.22 10.76 10.20
C SER A 339 -1.10 9.60 11.20
N LEU A 340 -0.20 9.70 12.19
CA LEU A 340 -0.05 8.68 13.22
C LEU A 340 -0.80 9.03 14.51
N SER A 341 -0.71 10.27 14.99
CA SER A 341 -1.32 10.66 16.27
C SER A 341 -2.85 10.66 16.24
N GLY A 342 -3.47 10.81 15.08
CA GLY A 342 -4.92 10.68 14.91
C GLY A 342 -5.47 9.27 15.23
N HIS A 343 -4.62 8.26 15.31
CA HIS A 343 -4.99 6.89 15.69
C HIS A 343 -4.73 6.57 17.17
N LEU A 344 -4.25 7.53 17.94
CA LEU A 344 -3.91 7.40 19.35
C LEU A 344 -4.96 8.08 20.22
N ASP A 345 -5.22 7.54 21.41
CA ASP A 345 -6.04 8.23 22.41
C ASP A 345 -5.32 9.45 23.02
N GLU A 346 -6.02 10.29 23.80
CA GLU A 346 -5.46 11.53 24.35
C GLU A 346 -4.20 11.31 25.22
N ASN A 347 -4.15 10.21 25.99
CA ASN A 347 -3.00 9.89 26.83
C ASN A 347 -1.83 9.40 25.96
N GLU A 348 -2.11 8.53 25.01
CA GLU A 348 -1.13 8.04 24.04
C GLU A 348 -0.55 9.17 23.19
N GLN A 349 -1.39 10.09 22.70
CA GLN A 349 -0.93 11.30 21.98
C GLN A 349 0.04 12.12 22.82
N THR A 350 -0.26 12.30 24.11
CA THR A 350 0.63 13.03 25.03
C THR A 350 1.99 12.34 25.14
N ILE A 351 2.01 11.02 25.27
CA ILE A 351 3.25 10.22 25.35
C ILE A 351 4.02 10.26 24.02
N PHE A 352 3.31 10.15 22.89
CA PHE A 352 3.87 10.26 21.55
C PHE A 352 4.53 11.62 21.33
N PHE A 353 3.86 12.72 21.68
CA PHE A 353 4.42 14.07 21.58
C PHE A 353 5.64 14.25 22.47
N GLN A 354 5.65 13.70 23.69
CA GLN A 354 6.85 13.70 24.54
C GLN A 354 8.01 13.00 23.86
N GLY A 355 7.78 11.82 23.24
CA GLY A 355 8.80 11.09 22.48
C GLY A 355 9.33 11.87 21.28
N TYR A 356 8.43 12.51 20.53
CA TYR A 356 8.81 13.37 19.40
C TYR A 356 9.67 14.56 19.86
N GLN A 357 9.27 15.21 20.96
CA GLN A 357 9.93 16.37 21.54
C GLN A 357 11.32 16.10 22.12
N GLU A 358 11.71 14.84 22.32
CA GLU A 358 13.10 14.48 22.61
C GLU A 358 14.05 14.74 21.44
N ILE A 359 13.52 14.72 20.21
CA ILE A 359 14.31 14.88 18.98
C ILE A 359 14.06 16.24 18.35
N ARG A 360 12.81 16.69 18.26
CA ARG A 360 12.41 17.95 17.61
C ARG A 360 11.25 18.62 18.33
N SER A 361 11.29 19.94 18.43
CA SER A 361 10.16 20.71 19.00
C SER A 361 8.92 20.66 18.10
N LEU A 362 7.74 20.66 18.72
CA LEU A 362 6.48 20.91 18.03
C LEU A 362 6.28 22.44 17.85
N PRO A 363 5.69 22.90 16.72
CA PRO A 363 5.26 24.28 16.57
C PRO A 363 4.24 24.68 17.65
N THR A 364 4.24 25.93 18.09
CA THR A 364 3.33 26.41 19.16
C THR A 364 1.85 26.36 18.74
N ASP A 365 1.61 26.53 17.45
CA ASP A 365 0.32 26.63 16.77
C ASP A 365 -0.07 25.34 16.02
N TYR A 366 0.58 24.22 16.35
CA TYR A 366 0.39 22.93 15.66
C TYR A 366 -1.09 22.48 15.58
N ARG A 367 -1.93 22.85 16.56
CA ARG A 367 -3.36 22.49 16.56
C ARG A 367 -4.14 23.17 15.43
N GLN A 368 -3.83 24.43 15.12
CA GLN A 368 -4.47 25.13 14.01
C GLN A 368 -3.99 24.55 12.67
N GLN A 369 -2.72 24.18 12.59
CA GLN A 369 -2.14 23.53 11.42
C GLN A 369 -2.72 22.11 11.23
N PHE A 370 -2.96 21.35 12.31
CA PHE A 370 -3.65 20.06 12.26
C PHE A 370 -5.04 20.19 11.65
N ALA A 371 -5.86 21.13 12.12
CA ALA A 371 -7.18 21.35 11.55
C ALA A 371 -7.14 21.66 10.04
N LEU A 372 -6.10 22.35 9.56
CA LEU A 372 -5.87 22.56 8.13
C LEU A 372 -5.53 21.26 7.39
N PHE A 373 -4.62 20.45 7.95
CA PHE A 373 -4.19 19.20 7.34
C PHE A 373 -5.25 18.10 7.42
N GLU A 374 -6.11 18.09 8.43
CA GLU A 374 -7.29 17.22 8.52
C GLU A 374 -8.25 17.52 7.36
N ASP A 375 -8.48 18.79 7.05
CA ASP A 375 -9.32 19.20 5.92
C ASP A 375 -8.71 18.82 4.55
N MET A 376 -7.38 18.63 4.47
CA MET A 376 -6.75 18.08 3.26
C MET A 376 -7.11 16.61 3.02
N GLY A 377 -7.50 15.86 4.07
CA GLY A 377 -7.96 14.48 3.93
C GLY A 377 -9.36 14.33 3.31
N ILE A 378 -10.03 15.44 2.99
CA ILE A 378 -11.29 15.46 2.22
C ILE A 378 -11.02 15.25 0.71
N LEU A 379 -9.82 15.63 0.26
CA LEU A 379 -9.31 15.38 -1.10
C LEU A 379 -8.98 13.90 -1.28
#